data_AF-A0A3M5V6P4-F1
#
_entry.id   AF-A0A3M5V6P4-F1
#
_cell.length_a   1.000
_cell.length_b   1.000
_cell.length_c   1.000
_cell.angle_alpha   90.00
_cell.angle_beta   90.00
_cell.angle_gamma   90.00
#
_symmetry.space_group_name_H-M   'P 1'
#
loop_
_entity.id
_entity.type
_entity.pdbx_description
1 polymer ?
#
loop_
_entity_poly.entity_id
_entity_poly.type
_entity_poly.pdbx_seq_one_letter_code
_entity_poly.pdbx_strand_id
1 'polypeptide(L)' 'MLGDAEQVHAFQYQDEKVATQSGSIDAHPVQEAIINIMEGGQEAFNRRKEVYNLWKLQS' A
#
# COMPACT_ATOMS: atom_id res chain seq x y z
N MET A 1 11.60 5.53 -4.08
CA MET A 1 10.96 6.24 -5.21
C MET A 1 9.43 6.16 -5.12
N LEU A 2 8.85 6.54 -3.98
CA LEU A 2 7.40 6.70 -3.76
C LEU A 2 7.19 7.75 -2.66
N GLY A 3 8.06 7.79 -1.65
CA GLY A 3 7.98 8.66 -0.47
C GLY A 3 7.85 10.18 -0.66
N ASP A 4 8.05 10.72 -1.86
CA ASP A 4 7.99 12.17 -2.11
C ASP A 4 6.69 12.60 -2.82
N ALA A 5 5.71 11.70 -2.98
CA ALA A 5 4.47 12.03 -3.67
C ALA A 5 3.53 12.90 -2.80
N GLU A 6 3.38 14.18 -3.15
CA GLU A 6 2.46 15.09 -2.45
C GLU A 6 0.98 14.73 -2.62
N GLN A 7 0.63 14.04 -3.71
CA GLN A 7 -0.74 13.63 -3.99
C GLN A 7 -0.81 12.25 -4.63
N VAL A 8 -1.71 11.42 -4.11
CA VAL A 8 -2.00 10.07 -4.57
C VAL A 8 -3.49 9.98 -4.86
N HIS A 9 -3.84 9.27 -5.93
CA HIS A 9 -5.22 8.93 -6.28
C HIS A 9 -5.34 7.41 -6.41
N ALA A 10 -6.15 6.81 -5.55
CA ALA A 10 -6.48 5.39 -5.60
C ALA A 10 -7.95 5.21 -6.01
N PHE A 11 -8.21 4.21 -6.84
CA PHE A 11 -9.53 3.93 -7.38
C PHE A 11 -9.93 2.50 -7.05
N GLN A 12 -11.18 2.32 -6.62
CA GLN A 12 -11.78 1.02 -6.40
C GLN A 12 -13.07 0.92 -7.22
N TYR A 13 -13.17 -0.14 -8.02
CA TYR A 13 -14.40 -0.45 -8.73
C TYR A 13 -15.16 -1.56 -8.00
N GLN A 14 -16.38 -1.27 -7.55
CA GLN A 14 -17.25 -2.20 -6.87
C GLN A 14 -18.71 -1.81 -7.08
N ASP A 15 -19.60 -2.79 -7.24
CA ASP A 15 -21.06 -2.57 -7.41
C ASP A 15 -21.40 -1.55 -8.51
N GLU A 16 -20.70 -1.68 -9.65
CA GLU A 16 -20.83 -0.78 -10.82
C GLU A 16 -20.50 0.70 -10.54
N LYS A 17 -19.81 0.97 -9.43
CA LYS A 17 -19.39 2.29 -9.01
C LYS A 17 -17.89 2.36 -8.87
N VAL A 18 -17.33 3.53 -9.16
CA VAL A 18 -15.94 3.86 -8.86
C VAL A 18 -15.91 4.71 -7.61
N ALA A 19 -15.24 4.21 -6.57
CA ALA A 19 -14.85 4.98 -5.41
C ALA A 19 -13.42 5.50 -5.61
N THR A 20 -13.18 6.73 -5.16
CA THR A 20 -11.87 7.40 -5.27
C THR A 20 -11.41 7.83 -3.89
N GLN A 21 -10.19 7.45 -3.53
CA GLN A 21 -9.46 7.95 -2.38
C GLN A 21 -8.35 8.86 -2.87
N SER A 22 -8.20 10.05 -2.29
CA SER A 22 -7.13 10.98 -2.68
C SER A 22 -6.54 11.71 -1.48
N GLY A 23 -5.24 11.96 -1.50
CA GLY A 23 -4.53 12.63 -0.42
C GLY A 23 -3.01 12.52 -0.55
N SER A 24 -2.28 13.12 0.40
CA SER A 24 -0.83 12.99 0.49
C SER A 24 -0.40 11.55 0.78
N ILE A 25 0.80 11.16 0.32
CA ILE A 25 1.40 9.88 0.68
C ILE A 25 1.63 9.71 2.18
N ASP A 26 1.70 10.81 2.94
CA ASP A 26 1.83 10.77 4.39
C ASP A 26 0.50 10.46 5.09
N ALA A 27 -0.63 10.55 4.39
CA ALA A 27 -1.93 10.27 4.96
C ALA A 27 -2.12 8.76 5.15
N HIS A 28 -2.43 8.34 6.39
CA HIS A 28 -2.58 6.93 6.73
C HIS A 28 -3.56 6.15 5.81
N PRO A 29 -4.75 6.66 5.46
CA PRO A 29 -5.66 5.96 4.53
C PRO A 29 -5.08 5.78 3.12
N VAL A 30 -4.22 6.71 2.68
CA VAL A 30 -3.53 6.61 1.39
C VAL A 30 -2.43 5.54 1.45
N GLN A 31 -1.66 5.48 2.55
CA GLN A 31 -0.66 4.44 2.76
C GLN A 31 -1.28 3.05 2.79
N GLU A 32 -2.41 2.89 3.47
CA GLU A 32 -3.16 1.63 3.48
C GLU A 32 -3.65 1.26 2.09
N ALA A 33 -4.21 2.20 1.33
CA ALA A 33 -4.62 1.96 -0.06
C ALA A 33 -3.44 1.52 -0.93
N ILE A 34 -2.28 2.18 -0.80
CA ILE A 34 -1.04 1.81 -1.50
C ILE A 34 -0.62 0.38 -1.14
N ILE A 35 -0.56 0.04 0.15
CA ILE A 35 -0.18 -1.30 0.60
C ILE A 35 -1.17 -2.33 0.08
N ASN A 36 -2.48 -2.07 0.19
CA ASN A 36 -3.51 -2.98 -0.26
C ASN A 36 -3.42 -3.23 -1.78
N ILE A 37 -3.20 -2.18 -2.59
CA ILE A 37 -3.10 -2.28 -4.04
C ILE A 37 -1.78 -2.92 -4.48
N MET A 38 -0.65 -2.41 -3.98
CA MET A 38 0.70 -2.85 -4.41
C MET A 38 1.10 -4.18 -3.80
N GLU A 39 0.53 -4.52 -2.64
CA GLU A 39 0.88 -5.74 -1.93
C GLU A 39 -0.19 -6.80 -1.94
N GLY A 40 -1.42 -6.50 -2.37
CA GLY A 40 -2.50 -7.49 -2.35
C GLY A 40 -3.11 -7.66 -0.96
N GLY A 41 -2.98 -6.63 -0.11
CA GLY A 41 -3.53 -6.60 1.24
C GLY A 41 -2.58 -7.03 2.34
N GLN A 42 -3.10 -7.05 3.57
CA GLN A 42 -2.36 -7.31 4.81
C GLN A 42 -1.58 -8.63 4.78
N GLU A 43 -2.13 -9.69 4.17
CA GLU A 43 -1.52 -11.02 4.15
C GLU A 43 -0.22 -11.03 3.34
N ALA A 44 -0.22 -10.41 2.17
CA ALA A 44 0.95 -10.37 1.32
C ALA A 44 1.98 -9.31 1.78
N PHE A 45 1.55 -8.27 2.51
CA PHE A 45 2.47 -7.43 3.29
C PHE A 45 3.17 -8.19 4.42
N ASN A 46 2.43 -9.01 5.16
CA ASN A 46 3.01 -9.83 6.23
C ASN A 46 4.04 -10.84 5.69
N ARG A 47 3.75 -11.49 4.54
CA ARG A 47 4.73 -12.36 3.85
C ARG A 47 6.01 -11.63 3.45
N ARG A 48 5.93 -10.38 2.96
CA ARG A 48 7.14 -9.59 2.65
C ARG A 48 7.94 -9.24 3.90
N LYS A 49 7.27 -8.89 5.00
CA LYS A 49 7.93 -8.68 6.31
C LYS A 49 8.72 -9.92 6.76
N GLU A 50 8.15 -11.11 6.58
CA GLU A 50 8.84 -12.37 6.89
C GLU A 50 10.11 -12.53 6.05
N VAL A 51 10.03 -12.28 4.74
CA VAL A 51 11.20 -12.31 3.85
C VAL A 51 12.28 -11.31 4.27
N TYR A 52 11.91 -10.07 4.61
CA TYR A 52 12.87 -9.07 5.09
C TYR A 52 13.51 -9.44 6.43
N ASN A 53 12.75 -10.04 7.35
CA ASN A 53 13.28 -10.49 8.63
C ASN A 53 14.26 -11.65 8.46
N LEU A 54 13.99 -12.57 7.53
CA LEU A 54 14.93 -13.64 7.18
C LEU A 54 16.23 -13.10 6.61
N TRP A 55 16.17 -12.08 5.75
CA TRP A 55 17.37 -11.45 5.19
C TRP A 55 18.19 -10.69 6.24
N LYS A 56 17.54 -10.04 7.22
CA LYS A 56 18.24 -9.42 8.37
C LYS A 56 18.93 -10.41 9.29
N LEU A 57 18.44 -11.65 9.36
CA LEU A 57 19.06 -12.69 10.18
C LEU A 57 20.31 -13.30 9.52
N GLN A 58 20.47 -13.14 8.21
CA GLN A 58 21.60 -13.65 7.43
C GLN A 58 22.69 -12.59 7.16
N SER A 59 22.50 -11.35 7.62
CA SER A 59 23.49 -10.27 7.63
C SER A 59 24.14 -10.12 9.00
#